data_AF-A0A530AJP8-F1
#
_entry.id   AF-A0A530AJP8-F1
#
_cell.length_a   1.000
_cell.length_b   1.000
_cell.length_c   1.000
_cell.angle_alpha   90.00
_cell.angle_beta   90.00
_cell.angle_gamma   90.00
#
_symmetry.space_group_name_H-M   'P 1'
#
loop_
_entity.id
_entity.type
_entity.pdbx_description
1 polymer ?
#
loop_
_entity_poly.entity_id
_entity_poly.type
_entity_poly.pdbx_seq_one_letter_code
_entity_poly.pdbx_strand_id
1 'polypeptide(L)'
;MKLSRADLGFAVAQKRTGGTTVAATMIAAHIAGIKVFATGGIGGVHQGAEKSFDISADLDELARTPVIVVSAGAKAILDIEKTLEVLETRGVPVIGHGSETMPAFWSRQSPFRAPLTLQAPEDIAHFYRTRQALGLGGGILVANPVPQNDEIPADEMAGYIDAAQKAAEAQNVT
;
A
#
# COMPACT_ATOMS: atom_id res chain seq x y z
N MET A 1 -3.90 6.92 -19.46
CA MET A 1 -3.04 5.78 -19.09
C MET A 1 -2.94 5.73 -17.57
N LYS A 2 -2.94 4.54 -16.98
CA LYS A 2 -2.52 4.34 -15.59
C LYS A 2 -1.02 4.06 -15.63
N LEU A 3 -0.23 4.79 -14.85
CA LEU A 3 1.23 4.76 -14.92
C LEU A 3 1.80 4.14 -13.65
N SER A 4 2.40 2.96 -13.78
CA SER A 4 3.25 2.35 -12.76
C SER A 4 4.73 2.61 -13.07
N ARG A 5 5.64 1.99 -12.31
CA ARG A 5 7.11 2.11 -12.48
C ARG A 5 7.55 1.81 -13.93
N ALA A 6 7.03 0.75 -14.53
CA ALA A 6 7.39 0.33 -15.88
C ALA A 6 6.91 1.33 -16.97
N ASP A 7 5.79 2.01 -16.71
CA ASP A 7 5.14 2.88 -17.68
C ASP A 7 5.67 4.32 -17.64
N LEU A 8 6.15 4.76 -16.48
CA LEU A 8 6.48 6.17 -16.21
C LEU A 8 7.52 6.72 -17.21
N GLY A 9 8.60 5.97 -17.45
CA GLY A 9 9.64 6.38 -18.39
C GLY A 9 9.13 6.51 -19.83
N PHE A 10 8.29 5.55 -20.26
CA PHE A 10 7.68 5.59 -21.59
C PHE A 10 6.74 6.79 -21.76
N ALA A 11 5.86 7.04 -20.78
CA ALA A 11 4.93 8.15 -20.83
C ALA A 11 5.66 9.51 -20.93
N VAL A 12 6.73 9.70 -20.16
CA VAL A 12 7.57 10.91 -20.22
C VAL A 12 8.27 11.03 -21.56
N ALA A 13 8.95 9.98 -22.04
CA ALA A 13 9.66 9.99 -23.31
C ALA A 13 8.73 10.34 -24.49
N GLN A 14 7.50 9.88 -24.44
CA GLN A 14 6.49 10.10 -25.48
C GLN A 14 5.58 11.31 -25.22
N LYS A 15 5.85 12.12 -24.20
CA LYS A 15 5.04 13.30 -23.82
C LYS A 15 3.54 12.98 -23.66
N ARG A 16 3.21 11.82 -23.09
CA ARG A 16 1.83 11.37 -22.87
C ARG A 16 1.35 11.73 -21.46
N THR A 17 0.04 11.98 -21.33
CA THR A 17 -0.62 12.16 -20.03
C THR A 17 -1.07 10.82 -19.44
N GLY A 18 -0.98 10.68 -18.12
CA GLY A 18 -1.51 9.54 -17.38
C GLY A 18 -1.63 9.82 -15.89
N GLY A 19 -2.47 9.04 -15.20
CA GLY A 19 -2.57 9.06 -13.75
C GLY A 19 -1.56 8.11 -13.13
N THR A 20 -0.77 8.59 -12.16
CA THR A 20 0.26 7.80 -11.49
C THR A 20 -0.34 6.89 -10.42
N THR A 21 0.12 5.63 -10.35
CA THR A 21 -0.17 4.74 -9.23
C THR A 21 0.61 5.17 -7.98
N VAL A 22 0.51 4.41 -6.88
CA VAL A 22 1.36 4.63 -5.71
C VAL A 22 2.83 4.52 -6.08
N ALA A 23 3.25 3.46 -6.79
CA ALA A 23 4.64 3.29 -7.22
C ALA A 23 5.17 4.51 -8.01
N ALA A 24 4.48 4.92 -9.09
CA ALA A 24 4.95 6.05 -9.88
C ALA A 24 4.90 7.38 -9.11
N THR A 25 3.93 7.54 -8.20
CA THR A 25 3.84 8.75 -7.35
C THR A 25 4.98 8.80 -6.34
N MET A 26 5.38 7.68 -5.75
CA MET A 26 6.54 7.60 -4.86
C MET A 26 7.82 8.03 -5.57
N ILE A 27 8.05 7.53 -6.80
CA ILE A 27 9.20 7.91 -7.63
C ILE A 27 9.21 9.42 -7.86
N ALA A 28 8.09 9.98 -8.33
CA ALA A 28 7.97 11.41 -8.61
C ALA A 28 8.16 12.26 -7.34
N ALA A 29 7.54 11.87 -6.23
CA ALA A 29 7.67 12.54 -4.94
C ALA A 29 9.13 12.57 -4.48
N HIS A 30 9.84 11.44 -4.58
CA HIS A 30 11.24 11.34 -4.21
C HIS A 30 12.14 12.23 -5.06
N ILE A 31 11.96 12.24 -6.38
CA ILE A 31 12.68 13.13 -7.30
C ILE A 31 12.46 14.61 -6.92
N ALA A 32 11.24 14.96 -6.52
CA ALA A 32 10.89 16.31 -6.07
C ALA A 32 11.32 16.63 -4.62
N GLY A 33 11.98 15.69 -3.91
CA GLY A 33 12.40 15.87 -2.51
C GLY A 33 11.26 15.75 -1.48
N ILE A 34 10.05 15.38 -1.90
CA ILE A 34 8.88 15.18 -1.03
C ILE A 34 9.03 13.85 -0.29
N LYS A 35 8.83 13.87 1.04
CA LYS A 35 9.06 12.70 1.92
C LYS A 35 7.79 12.00 2.38
N VAL A 36 6.63 12.61 2.21
CA VAL A 36 5.35 12.06 2.70
C VAL A 36 4.34 12.08 1.56
N PHE A 37 3.65 10.96 1.38
CA PHE A 37 2.62 10.77 0.37
C PHE A 37 1.39 10.12 1.02
N ALA A 38 0.24 10.76 0.91
CA ALA A 38 -1.04 10.22 1.36
C ALA A 38 -1.86 9.66 0.20
N THR A 39 -2.46 8.49 0.39
CA THR A 39 -3.36 7.83 -0.57
C THR A 39 -4.47 7.10 0.18
N GLY A 40 -5.48 6.61 -0.53
CA GLY A 40 -6.51 5.77 0.08
C GLY A 40 -5.93 4.43 0.54
N GLY A 41 -5.34 3.68 -0.38
CA GLY A 41 -4.88 2.31 -0.14
C GLY A 41 -3.82 1.91 -1.14
N ILE A 42 -2.79 1.20 -0.69
CA ILE A 42 -1.74 0.71 -1.58
C ILE A 42 -2.25 -0.46 -2.44
N GLY A 43 -1.57 -0.74 -3.56
CA GLY A 43 -1.60 -2.06 -4.16
C GLY A 43 -0.92 -3.09 -3.26
N GLY A 44 -1.03 -4.37 -3.60
CA GLY A 44 -0.51 -5.45 -2.77
C GLY A 44 -0.49 -6.76 -3.52
N VAL A 45 -0.46 -7.86 -2.78
CA VAL A 45 -0.62 -9.21 -3.32
C VAL A 45 -2.09 -9.45 -3.57
N HIS A 46 -2.45 -9.91 -4.78
CA HIS A 46 -3.82 -10.21 -5.12
C HIS A 46 -4.24 -11.58 -4.57
N GLN A 47 -5.54 -11.78 -4.39
CA GLN A 47 -6.09 -13.10 -4.07
C GLN A 47 -5.71 -14.10 -5.18
N GLY A 48 -5.22 -15.29 -4.81
CA GLY A 48 -4.76 -16.31 -5.77
C GLY A 48 -3.37 -16.07 -6.38
N ALA A 49 -2.62 -15.07 -5.90
CA ALA A 49 -1.28 -14.74 -6.42
C ALA A 49 -0.26 -15.89 -6.31
N GLU A 50 -0.47 -16.90 -5.46
CA GLU A 50 0.35 -18.10 -5.43
C GLU A 50 0.31 -18.92 -6.73
N LYS A 51 -0.68 -18.66 -7.60
CA LYS A 51 -0.79 -19.23 -8.95
C LYS A 51 -0.54 -18.20 -10.04
N SER A 52 -1.10 -17.00 -9.91
CA SER A 52 -1.07 -15.97 -10.97
C SER A 52 0.17 -15.08 -10.95
N PHE A 53 0.81 -14.96 -9.78
CA PHE A 53 1.89 -14.00 -9.50
C PHE A 53 1.45 -12.54 -9.70
N ASP A 54 0.15 -12.26 -9.58
CA ASP A 54 -0.39 -10.90 -9.63
C ASP A 54 -0.08 -10.15 -8.33
N ILE A 55 1.04 -9.43 -8.36
CA ILE A 55 1.59 -8.70 -7.22
C ILE A 55 1.91 -7.28 -7.68
N SER A 56 1.37 -6.31 -6.95
CA SER A 56 1.55 -4.90 -7.28
C SER A 56 3.01 -4.46 -7.17
N ALA A 57 3.46 -3.70 -8.18
CA ALA A 57 4.75 -3.00 -8.16
C ALA A 57 4.89 -1.99 -7.01
N ASP A 58 3.79 -1.60 -6.36
CA ASP A 58 3.80 -0.72 -5.18
C ASP A 58 4.67 -1.30 -4.05
N LEU A 59 4.68 -2.63 -3.87
CA LEU A 59 5.45 -3.30 -2.80
C LEU A 59 6.96 -3.20 -3.06
N ASP A 60 7.37 -3.42 -4.31
CA ASP A 60 8.76 -3.27 -4.74
C ASP A 60 9.20 -1.80 -4.70
N GLU A 61 8.29 -0.85 -4.96
CA GLU A 61 8.62 0.57 -4.87
C GLU A 61 8.79 1.03 -3.41
N LEU A 62 7.94 0.54 -2.50
CA LEU A 62 8.11 0.73 -1.06
C LEU A 62 9.47 0.23 -0.58
N ALA A 63 9.99 -0.86 -1.13
CA ALA A 63 11.32 -1.37 -0.79
C ALA A 63 12.48 -0.47 -1.27
N ARG A 64 12.25 0.35 -2.30
CA ARG A 64 13.31 1.10 -3.01
C ARG A 64 13.32 2.58 -2.67
N THR A 65 12.15 3.19 -2.56
CA THR A 65 12.01 4.65 -2.61
C THR A 65 11.72 5.23 -1.23
N PRO A 66 12.58 6.12 -0.70
CA PRO A 66 12.47 6.63 0.66
C PRO A 66 11.41 7.74 0.73
N VAL A 67 10.16 7.29 0.84
CA VAL A 67 8.93 8.07 1.02
C VAL A 67 8.05 7.35 2.05
N ILE A 68 7.48 8.11 2.98
CA ILE A 68 6.45 7.66 3.92
C ILE A 68 5.13 7.62 3.17
N VAL A 69 4.51 6.44 3.07
CA VAL A 69 3.19 6.29 2.45
C VAL A 69 2.15 6.11 3.54
N VAL A 70 1.19 7.03 3.64
CA VAL A 70 0.05 6.95 4.56
C VAL A 70 -1.17 6.47 3.81
N SER A 71 -1.79 5.38 4.28
CA SER A 71 -2.99 4.81 3.68
C SER A 71 -3.85 4.06 4.70
N ALA A 72 -5.06 3.65 4.32
CA ALA A 72 -5.89 2.73 5.09
C ALA A 72 -5.47 1.26 4.91
N GLY A 73 -4.15 1.00 4.78
CA GLY A 73 -3.60 -0.32 4.44
C GLY A 73 -3.61 -0.61 2.93
N ALA A 74 -3.65 -1.90 2.59
CA ALA A 74 -3.86 -2.38 1.22
C ALA A 74 -5.35 -2.27 0.84
N LYS A 75 -5.66 -2.05 -0.43
CA LYS A 75 -7.06 -2.02 -0.91
C LYS A 75 -7.81 -3.31 -0.52
N ALA A 76 -9.09 -3.19 -0.19
CA ALA A 76 -9.89 -4.27 0.39
C ALA A 76 -9.95 -5.56 -0.44
N ILE A 77 -9.79 -5.47 -1.77
CA ILE A 77 -9.83 -6.62 -2.69
C ILE A 77 -8.57 -7.49 -2.66
N LEU A 78 -7.55 -7.11 -1.90
CA LEU A 78 -6.22 -7.73 -1.88
C LEU A 78 -6.08 -8.75 -0.74
N ASP A 79 -5.02 -9.55 -0.81
CA ASP A 79 -4.63 -10.48 0.23
C ASP A 79 -3.70 -9.76 1.23
N ILE A 80 -4.25 -9.37 2.38
CA ILE A 80 -3.52 -8.60 3.39
C ILE A 80 -2.38 -9.43 3.99
N GLU A 81 -2.62 -10.72 4.29
CA GLU A 81 -1.62 -11.62 4.87
C GLU A 81 -0.40 -11.72 3.95
N LYS A 82 -0.62 -12.11 2.69
CA LYS A 82 0.49 -12.24 1.73
C LYS A 82 1.13 -10.88 1.42
N THR A 83 0.38 -9.80 1.47
CA THR A 83 0.96 -8.45 1.32
C THR A 83 1.93 -8.14 2.46
N LEU A 84 1.59 -8.47 3.70
CA LEU A 84 2.49 -8.30 4.85
C LEU A 84 3.75 -9.17 4.70
N GLU A 85 3.61 -10.44 4.31
CA GLU A 85 4.73 -11.35 4.09
C GLU A 85 5.72 -10.83 3.02
N VAL A 86 5.21 -10.29 1.92
CA VAL A 86 6.06 -9.67 0.89
C VAL A 86 6.74 -8.41 1.41
N LEU A 87 6.03 -7.55 2.16
CA LEU A 87 6.61 -6.34 2.73
C LEU A 87 7.71 -6.66 3.75
N GLU A 88 7.49 -7.67 4.60
CA GLU A 88 8.49 -8.19 5.54
C GLU A 88 9.72 -8.70 4.79
N THR A 89 9.52 -9.56 3.79
CA THR A 89 10.60 -10.11 2.96
C THR A 89 11.43 -9.01 2.29
N ARG A 90 10.80 -7.90 1.91
CA ARG A 90 11.46 -6.74 1.30
C ARG A 90 12.02 -5.72 2.29
N GLY A 91 11.89 -5.98 3.59
CA GLY A 91 12.40 -5.11 4.65
C GLY A 91 11.67 -3.76 4.75
N VAL A 92 10.41 -3.71 4.28
CA VAL A 92 9.55 -2.52 4.36
C VAL A 92 8.85 -2.50 5.72
N PRO A 93 9.07 -1.48 6.56
CA PRO A 93 8.32 -1.33 7.80
C PRO A 93 6.86 -1.01 7.52
N VAL A 94 5.98 -1.70 8.23
CA VAL A 94 4.54 -1.43 8.26
C VAL A 94 4.15 -1.03 9.67
N ILE A 95 3.55 0.14 9.79
CA ILE A 95 3.21 0.78 11.06
C ILE A 95 1.69 0.96 11.13
N GLY A 96 1.02 0.32 12.09
CA GLY A 96 -0.33 0.69 12.50
C GLY A 96 -0.30 2.00 13.28
N HIS A 97 -0.97 3.03 12.77
CA HIS A 97 -1.11 4.31 13.48
C HIS A 97 -2.23 4.21 14.51
N GLY A 98 -1.85 4.12 15.79
CA GLY A 98 -2.79 3.94 16.90
C GLY A 98 -3.60 2.64 16.85
N SER A 99 -3.15 1.65 16.06
CA SER A 99 -3.85 0.38 15.85
C SER A 99 -2.88 -0.81 15.93
N GLU A 100 -3.30 -1.86 16.63
CA GLU A 100 -2.54 -3.13 16.75
C GLU A 100 -2.83 -4.09 15.60
N THR A 101 -3.90 -3.86 14.84
CA THR A 101 -4.26 -4.63 13.64
C THR A 101 -4.11 -3.79 12.39
N MET A 102 -3.86 -4.45 11.27
CA MET A 102 -3.94 -3.81 9.96
C MET A 102 -5.39 -3.41 9.65
N PRO A 103 -5.65 -2.17 9.20
CA PRO A 103 -6.92 -1.82 8.60
C PRO A 103 -7.07 -2.52 7.23
N ALA A 104 -8.31 -2.90 6.91
CA ALA A 104 -8.69 -3.51 5.64
C ALA A 104 -9.38 -2.49 4.72
N PHE A 105 -8.73 -1.32 4.55
CA PHE A 105 -9.21 -0.21 3.73
C PHE A 105 -10.52 0.40 4.25
N TRP A 106 -11.68 -0.17 3.90
CA TRP A 106 -13.00 0.30 4.37
C TRP A 106 -13.34 -0.15 5.79
N SER A 107 -12.67 -1.19 6.28
CA SER A 107 -12.87 -1.73 7.63
C SER A 107 -11.67 -1.37 8.51
N ARG A 108 -11.95 -0.92 9.74
CA ARG A 108 -10.94 -0.42 10.68
C ARG A 108 -10.00 -1.51 11.15
N GLN A 109 -10.52 -2.73 11.23
CA GLN A 109 -9.81 -3.90 11.73
C GLN A 109 -9.84 -5.02 10.70
N SER A 110 -8.82 -5.86 10.80
CA SER A 110 -8.70 -7.14 10.10
C SER A 110 -8.15 -8.17 11.11
N PRO A 111 -8.20 -9.47 10.83
CA PRO A 111 -7.60 -10.47 11.71
C PRO A 111 -6.06 -10.40 11.74
N PHE A 112 -5.44 -9.53 10.92
CA PHE A 112 -3.99 -9.45 10.78
C PHE A 112 -3.39 -8.37 11.69
N ARG A 113 -2.36 -8.73 12.44
CA ARG A 113 -1.64 -7.81 13.33
C ARG A 113 -0.79 -6.83 12.51
N ALA A 114 -0.72 -5.57 12.94
CA ALA A 114 0.27 -4.63 12.41
C ALA A 114 1.68 -5.03 12.92
N PRO A 115 2.70 -5.14 12.04
CA PRO A 115 4.05 -5.52 12.47
C PRO A 115 4.67 -4.57 13.51
N LEU A 116 4.42 -3.27 13.36
CA LEU A 116 4.79 -2.22 14.31
C LEU A 116 3.56 -1.36 14.63
N THR A 117 3.52 -0.76 15.81
CA THR A 117 2.48 0.21 16.19
C THR A 117 3.14 1.45 16.76
N LEU A 118 2.76 2.63 16.24
CA LEU A 118 3.18 3.93 16.75
C LEU A 118 1.95 4.82 16.94
N GLN A 119 1.97 5.67 17.96
CA GLN A 119 0.80 6.46 18.36
C GLN A 119 0.79 7.85 17.73
N ALA A 120 1.95 8.50 17.64
CA ALA A 120 2.04 9.88 17.20
C ALA A 120 2.78 10.03 15.85
N PRO A 121 2.36 10.98 15.00
CA PRO A 121 3.11 11.32 13.77
C PRO A 121 4.58 11.66 14.01
N GLU A 122 4.90 12.25 15.17
CA GLU A 122 6.26 12.58 15.59
C GLU A 122 7.14 11.33 15.76
N ASP A 123 6.56 10.25 16.30
CA ASP A 123 7.25 8.96 16.47
C ASP A 123 7.54 8.32 15.11
N ILE A 124 6.58 8.39 14.19
CA ILE A 124 6.73 7.89 12.80
C ILE A 124 7.84 8.67 12.09
N ALA A 125 7.84 10.01 12.22
CA ALA A 125 8.87 10.85 11.63
C ALA A 125 10.25 10.62 12.27
N HIS A 126 10.31 10.39 13.58
CA HIS A 126 11.54 10.01 14.27
C HIS A 126 12.05 8.65 13.77
N PHE A 127 11.21 7.62 13.73
CA PHE A 127 11.55 6.29 13.20
C PHE A 127 12.09 6.37 11.78
N TYR A 128 11.42 7.12 10.90
CA TYR A 128 11.86 7.32 9.52
C TYR A 128 13.26 7.96 9.44
N ARG A 129 13.51 9.04 10.20
CA ARG A 129 14.82 9.71 10.24
C ARG A 129 15.91 8.79 10.81
N THR A 130 15.59 7.98 11.82
CA THR A 130 16.53 7.01 12.38
C THR A 130 16.91 5.95 11.35
N ARG A 131 15.96 5.43 10.55
CA ARG A 131 16.27 4.54 9.42
C ARG A 131 17.24 5.17 8.43
N GLN A 132 16.99 6.44 8.07
CA GLN A 132 17.88 7.16 7.16
C GLN A 132 19.30 7.32 7.74
N ALA A 133 19.43 7.65 9.02
CA ALA A 133 20.72 7.78 9.69
C ALA A 133 21.50 6.45 9.75
N LEU A 134 20.80 5.32 9.82
CA LEU A 134 21.38 3.97 9.77
C LEU A 134 21.70 3.50 8.35
N GLY A 135 21.41 4.29 7.30
CA GLY A 135 21.60 3.88 5.91
C GLY A 135 20.59 2.84 5.42
N LEU A 136 19.48 2.64 6.15
CA LEU A 136 18.41 1.71 5.76
C LEU A 136 17.54 2.40 4.70
N GLY A 137 17.66 1.94 3.45
CA GLY A 137 16.88 2.43 2.31
C GLY A 137 15.39 2.06 2.38
N GLY A 138 14.68 2.41 1.30
CA GLY A 138 13.25 2.16 1.18
C GLY A 138 12.37 3.14 1.95
N GLY A 139 11.07 3.05 1.69
CA GLY A 139 10.02 3.80 2.36
C GLY A 139 9.48 3.08 3.59
N ILE A 140 8.39 3.61 4.12
CA ILE A 140 7.60 2.97 5.18
C ILE A 140 6.11 3.07 4.83
N LEU A 141 5.34 2.06 5.20
CA LEU A 141 3.88 2.10 5.13
C LEU A 141 3.32 2.47 6.50
N VAL A 142 2.52 3.52 6.56
CA VAL A 142 1.72 3.91 7.72
C VAL A 142 0.27 3.55 7.43
N ALA A 143 -0.21 2.50 8.09
CA ALA A 143 -1.58 2.04 8.00
C ALA A 143 -2.43 2.78 9.05
N ASN A 144 -3.26 3.70 8.56
CA ASN A 144 -4.13 4.56 9.34
C ASN A 144 -5.60 4.12 9.15
N PRO A 145 -6.26 3.54 10.17
CA PRO A 145 -7.65 3.10 10.04
C PRO A 145 -8.60 4.22 9.62
N VAL A 146 -9.60 3.87 8.80
CA VAL A 146 -10.72 4.76 8.46
C VAL A 146 -11.43 5.26 9.73
N PRO A 147 -11.98 6.49 9.80
CA PRO A 147 -12.73 6.95 10.97
C PRO A 147 -13.89 6.01 11.33
N GLN A 148 -14.24 5.92 12.62
CA GLN A 148 -15.27 4.98 13.12
C GLN A 148 -16.63 5.19 12.48
N ASN A 149 -17.00 6.44 12.20
CA ASN A 149 -18.30 6.76 11.61
C ASN A 149 -18.35 6.54 10.09
N ASP A 150 -17.19 6.30 9.46
CA ASP A 150 -17.04 6.10 8.02
C ASP A 150 -16.70 4.63 7.69
N GLU A 151 -16.64 3.76 8.70
CA GLU A 151 -16.34 2.33 8.54
C GLU A 151 -17.49 1.60 7.83
N ILE A 152 -17.12 0.73 6.89
CA ILE A 152 -17.98 -0.35 6.44
C ILE A 152 -17.52 -1.64 7.12
N PRO A 153 -18.40 -2.34 7.88
CA PRO A 153 -18.04 -3.56 8.58
C PRO A 153 -17.40 -4.62 7.67
N ALA A 154 -16.45 -5.38 8.21
CA ALA A 154 -15.65 -6.33 7.43
C ALA A 154 -16.51 -7.46 6.83
N ASP A 155 -17.51 -7.93 7.57
CA ASP A 155 -18.47 -8.95 7.13
C ASP A 155 -19.38 -8.44 6.00
N GLU A 156 -19.82 -7.18 6.08
CA GLU A 156 -20.57 -6.53 5.00
C GLU A 156 -19.70 -6.36 3.75
N MET A 157 -18.49 -5.81 3.91
CA MET A 157 -17.56 -5.56 2.81
C MET A 157 -17.11 -6.87 2.12
N ALA A 158 -16.95 -7.96 2.87
CA ALA A 158 -16.62 -9.27 2.33
C ALA A 158 -17.64 -9.76 1.28
N GLY A 159 -18.93 -9.50 1.50
CA GLY A 159 -19.98 -9.84 0.54
C GLY A 159 -19.84 -9.10 -0.80
N TYR A 160 -19.54 -7.80 -0.76
CA TYR A 160 -19.33 -7.00 -1.97
C TYR A 160 -18.04 -7.41 -2.70
N ILE A 161 -16.97 -7.71 -1.97
CA ILE A 161 -15.68 -8.14 -2.56
C ILE A 161 -15.83 -9.48 -3.26
N ASP A 162 -16.45 -10.47 -2.61
CA ASP A 162 -16.66 -11.81 -3.20
C ASP A 162 -17.48 -11.73 -4.49
N ALA A 163 -18.56 -10.95 -4.49
CA ALA A 163 -19.37 -10.73 -5.69
C ALA A 163 -18.56 -10.08 -6.83
N ALA A 164 -17.75 -9.07 -6.50
CA ALA A 164 -16.92 -8.36 -7.49
C ALA A 164 -15.80 -9.25 -8.06
N GLN A 165 -15.14 -10.07 -7.23
CA GLN A 165 -14.08 -10.98 -7.66
C GLN A 165 -14.62 -12.06 -8.60
N LYS A 166 -15.76 -12.70 -8.25
CA LYS A 166 -16.43 -13.66 -9.14
C LYS A 166 -16.82 -13.04 -10.48
N ALA A 167 -17.29 -11.80 -10.48
CA ALA A 167 -17.62 -11.09 -11.71
C ALA A 167 -16.38 -10.80 -12.58
N ALA A 168 -15.26 -10.42 -11.95
CA ALA A 168 -13.98 -10.20 -12.64
C ALA A 168 -13.43 -11.48 -13.26
N GLU A 169 -13.46 -12.60 -12.53
CA GLU A 169 -13.05 -13.92 -13.02
C GLU A 169 -13.91 -14.37 -14.21
N ALA A 170 -15.23 -14.27 -14.11
CA ALA A 170 -16.14 -14.65 -15.19
C ALA A 170 -15.93 -13.84 -16.48
N GLN A 171 -15.42 -12.60 -16.34
CA GLN A 171 -15.11 -11.70 -17.46
C GLN A 171 -13.65 -11.78 -17.91
N ASN A 172 -12.83 -12.64 -17.31
CA ASN A 172 -11.40 -12.77 -17.57
C ASN A 172 -10.65 -11.43 -17.44
N VAL A 173 -10.99 -10.63 -16.42
CA VAL A 173 -10.24 -9.41 -16.09
C VAL A 173 -8.94 -9.82 -15.40
N THR A 174 -7.82 -9.38 -15.97
CA THR A 174 -6.44 -9.61 -15.48
C THR A 174 -5.72 -8.29 -15.31
#